data_AF-A0A742LNM4-F1
#
_entry.id   AF-A0A742LNM4-F1
#
_cell.length_a   1.000
_cell.length_b   1.000
_cell.length_c   1.000
_cell.angle_alpha   90.00
_cell.angle_beta   90.00
_cell.angle_gamma   90.00
#
_symmetry.space_group_name_H-M   'P 1'
#
loop_
_entity.id
_entity.type
_entity.pdbx_description
1 polymer ?
#
loop_
_entity_poly.entity_id
_entity_poly.type
_entity_poly.pdbx_seq_one_letter_code
_entity_poly.pdbx_strand_id
1 'polypeptide(L)'
;MAASLLGSGVYEPGMASDSTGTSTLITVVSPRPLRHPLVNNLHLVNAAWGGFTILDAGGDAVRWARLALTDNQITHPQLLQEAAAVPAGAEGLLFLPYLTGERLAKHTNSRAQFFGLQRKHRRGHLFRAVLEGVAFASWRNLRQLQACGQYPQQMIASGGGARSPLWLEIKAAAYNLPILSTRNQENGVTGCGIIAGVGAGLYADFASGVRQTVQFDKLISPDPRLRDYYHACSELFDTLYRQSAALYDRLDALSVGPD
;
A
#
# COMPACT_ATOMS: atom_id res chain seq x y z
N MET A 1 14.81 3.29 2.82
CA MET A 1 13.91 2.22 3.30
C MET A 1 14.30 1.71 4.69
N ALA A 2 15.51 1.15 4.91
CA ALA A 2 15.91 0.61 6.22
C ALA A 2 15.79 1.64 7.37
N ALA A 3 16.32 2.85 7.16
CA ALA A 3 16.16 3.95 8.12
C ALA A 3 14.68 4.31 8.33
N SER A 4 13.90 4.41 7.26
CA SER A 4 12.47 4.74 7.34
C SER A 4 11.65 3.72 8.15
N LEU A 5 11.96 2.42 8.03
CA LEU A 5 11.32 1.38 8.84
C LEU A 5 11.66 1.55 10.32
N LEU A 6 12.93 1.80 10.64
CA LEU A 6 13.34 2.08 12.02
C LEU A 6 12.67 3.32 12.58
N GLY A 7 12.65 4.42 11.81
CA GLY A 7 12.02 5.67 12.22
C GLY A 7 10.49 5.63 12.26
N SER A 8 9.85 4.60 11.68
CA SER A 8 8.44 4.30 11.92
C SER A 8 8.21 3.31 13.08
N GLY A 9 9.29 2.85 13.73
CA GLY A 9 9.22 1.87 14.81
C GLY A 9 9.04 0.42 14.35
N VAL A 10 9.23 0.12 13.06
CA VAL A 10 9.13 -1.24 12.48
C VAL A 10 10.54 -1.81 12.38
N TYR A 11 10.97 -2.57 13.39
CA TYR A 11 12.34 -3.11 13.43
C TYR A 11 12.45 -4.52 13.99
N GLU A 12 11.45 -5.04 14.70
CA GLU A 12 11.50 -6.39 15.30
C GLU A 12 10.68 -7.41 14.50
N PRO A 13 11.09 -8.69 14.48
CA PRO A 13 10.33 -9.75 13.84
C PRO A 13 8.84 -9.76 14.21
N GLY A 14 7.99 -9.95 13.21
CA GLY A 14 6.52 -9.92 13.36
C GLY A 14 5.90 -8.53 13.21
N MET A 15 6.69 -7.46 13.28
CA MET A 15 6.24 -6.11 12.93
C MET A 15 6.10 -5.97 11.41
N ALA A 16 5.13 -5.16 10.98
CA ALA A 16 4.89 -4.91 9.57
C ALA A 16 4.62 -3.44 9.27
N SER A 17 4.93 -3.04 8.04
CA SER A 17 4.75 -1.67 7.55
C SER A 17 3.99 -1.65 6.24
N ASP A 18 3.07 -0.69 6.12
CA ASP A 18 2.52 -0.20 4.85
C ASP A 18 3.11 1.19 4.58
N SER A 19 4.12 1.25 3.72
CA SER A 19 4.74 2.50 3.30
C SER A 19 4.18 2.90 1.94
N THR A 20 3.19 3.80 1.94
CA THR A 20 2.55 4.30 0.71
C THR A 20 2.99 5.73 0.40
N GLY A 21 3.97 5.84 -0.50
CA GLY A 21 4.38 7.07 -1.17
C GLY A 21 3.93 7.02 -2.64
N THR A 22 4.80 7.40 -3.58
CA THR A 22 4.55 7.19 -5.03
C THR A 22 4.21 5.72 -5.32
N SER A 23 4.99 4.81 -4.73
CA SER A 23 4.75 3.36 -4.71
C SER A 23 4.28 2.92 -3.33
N THR A 24 3.70 1.72 -3.23
CA THR A 24 3.38 1.08 -1.95
C THR A 24 4.31 -0.09 -1.68
N LEU A 25 4.91 -0.11 -0.50
CA LEU A 25 5.75 -1.18 0.00
C LEU A 25 5.05 -1.81 1.20
N ILE A 26 4.72 -3.11 1.09
CA ILE A 26 4.31 -3.91 2.24
C ILE A 26 5.52 -4.67 2.71
N THR A 27 5.92 -4.45 3.97
CA THR A 27 7.11 -5.06 4.58
C THR A 27 6.72 -5.81 5.84
N VAL A 28 7.26 -7.01 6.03
CA VAL A 28 7.22 -7.73 7.32
C VAL A 28 8.64 -8.02 7.75
N VAL A 29 8.95 -7.73 9.01
CA VAL A 29 10.26 -8.03 9.60
C VAL A 29 10.30 -9.50 10.03
N SER A 30 11.40 -10.17 9.71
CA SER A 30 11.64 -11.59 9.94
C SER A 30 13.08 -11.80 10.43
N PRO A 31 13.37 -12.86 11.21
CA PRO A 31 14.73 -13.18 11.64
C PRO A 31 15.63 -13.65 10.48
N ARG A 32 15.04 -14.03 9.34
CA ARG A 32 15.74 -14.58 8.17
C ARG A 32 15.14 -14.05 6.86
N PRO A 33 15.88 -14.05 5.74
CA PRO A 33 15.32 -13.64 4.47
C PRO A 33 14.17 -14.57 4.04
N LEU A 34 13.12 -13.97 3.48
CA LEU A 34 11.95 -14.66 2.95
C LEU A 34 12.23 -15.09 1.51
N ARG A 35 12.01 -16.37 1.21
CA ARG A 35 12.29 -16.94 -0.12
C ARG A 35 10.98 -17.04 -0.92
N HIS A 36 10.75 -16.07 -1.80
CA HIS A 36 9.62 -16.08 -2.73
C HIS A 36 9.94 -15.21 -3.97
N PRO A 37 9.55 -15.61 -5.19
CA PRO A 37 9.89 -14.88 -6.41
C PRO A 37 9.44 -13.41 -6.44
N LEU A 38 8.35 -13.10 -5.73
CA LEU A 38 7.76 -11.75 -5.65
C LEU A 38 8.21 -10.96 -4.42
N VAL A 39 9.05 -11.53 -3.54
CA VAL A 39 9.46 -10.90 -2.28
C VAL A 39 10.93 -10.53 -2.34
N ASN A 40 11.20 -9.26 -2.08
CA ASN A 40 12.54 -8.72 -1.92
C ASN A 40 12.94 -8.77 -0.45
N ASN A 41 14.24 -8.71 -0.18
CA ASN A 41 14.74 -8.72 1.18
C ASN A 41 15.71 -7.55 1.37
N LEU A 42 15.58 -6.89 2.52
CA LEU A 42 16.46 -5.82 2.96
C LEU A 42 17.03 -6.18 4.33
N HIS A 43 18.35 -6.06 4.49
CA HIS A 43 18.96 -6.21 5.81
C HIS A 43 18.73 -4.95 6.64
N LEU A 44 18.27 -5.12 7.88
CA LEU A 44 18.01 -4.02 8.81
C LEU A 44 19.23 -3.77 9.70
N VAL A 45 19.21 -2.61 10.37
CA VAL A 45 20.33 -2.17 11.22
C VAL A 45 20.53 -3.04 12.46
N ASN A 46 19.50 -3.75 12.90
CA ASN A 46 19.52 -4.66 14.04
C ASN A 46 19.69 -6.14 13.64
N ALA A 47 20.29 -6.41 12.48
CA ALA A 47 20.49 -7.75 11.92
C ALA A 47 19.23 -8.57 11.59
N ALA A 48 18.04 -7.96 11.68
CA ALA A 48 16.82 -8.56 11.15
C ALA A 48 16.69 -8.35 9.63
N TRP A 49 15.72 -9.03 9.02
CA TRP A 49 15.41 -8.93 7.60
C TRP A 49 14.03 -8.33 7.39
N GLY A 50 13.93 -7.28 6.57
CA GLY A 50 12.66 -6.78 6.06
C GLY A 50 12.33 -7.47 4.74
N GLY A 51 11.43 -8.45 4.78
CA GLY A 51 10.87 -9.04 3.57
C GLY A 51 9.75 -8.15 3.03
N PHE A 52 9.82 -7.75 1.76
CA PHE A 52 8.88 -6.78 1.22
C PHE A 52 8.45 -7.04 -0.23
N THR A 53 7.24 -6.60 -0.52
CA THR A 53 6.62 -6.58 -1.85
C THR A 53 6.43 -5.14 -2.32
N ILE A 54 6.30 -4.94 -3.63
CA ILE A 54 6.22 -3.61 -4.26
C ILE A 54 4.95 -3.54 -5.10
N LEU A 55 4.19 -2.46 -4.94
CA LEU A 55 3.20 -1.99 -5.90
C LEU A 55 3.71 -0.66 -6.47
N ASP A 56 4.03 -0.64 -7.76
CA ASP A 56 4.70 0.49 -8.41
C ASP A 56 3.83 1.76 -8.38
N ALA A 57 2.54 1.64 -8.74
CA ALA A 57 1.57 2.72 -8.71
C ALA A 57 0.72 2.69 -7.43
N GLY A 58 1.33 3.09 -6.31
CA GLY A 58 0.65 3.27 -5.02
C GLY A 58 -0.06 4.63 -4.97
N GLY A 59 0.57 5.62 -4.30
CA GLY A 59 0.09 7.01 -4.33
C GLY A 59 0.14 7.65 -5.71
N ASP A 60 0.94 7.11 -6.64
CA ASP A 60 0.92 7.57 -8.03
C ASP A 60 -0.44 7.31 -8.70
N ALA A 61 -1.17 6.25 -8.34
CA ALA A 61 -2.51 6.02 -8.85
C ALA A 61 -3.48 7.11 -8.41
N VAL A 62 -3.34 7.62 -7.18
CA VAL A 62 -4.12 8.74 -6.66
C VAL A 62 -3.74 10.05 -7.36
N ARG A 63 -2.45 10.27 -7.60
CA ARG A 63 -1.93 11.42 -8.36
C ARG A 63 -2.45 11.42 -9.79
N TRP A 64 -2.38 10.27 -10.46
CA TRP A 64 -2.93 10.05 -11.79
C TRP A 64 -4.43 10.32 -11.81
N ALA A 65 -5.20 9.77 -10.86
CA ALA A 65 -6.65 9.96 -10.83
C ALA A 65 -7.03 11.44 -10.67
N ARG A 66 -6.31 12.20 -9.84
CA ARG A 66 -6.53 13.64 -9.72
C ARG A 66 -6.29 14.36 -11.04
N LEU A 67 -5.20 14.06 -11.74
CA LEU A 67 -4.91 14.63 -13.06
C LEU A 67 -5.98 14.21 -14.08
N ALA A 68 -6.19 12.90 -14.27
CA ALA A 68 -7.04 12.35 -15.32
C ALA A 68 -8.54 12.69 -15.14
N LEU A 69 -9.03 12.81 -13.89
CA LEU A 69 -10.45 13.06 -13.62
C LEU A 69 -10.80 14.54 -13.47
N THR A 70 -9.80 15.41 -13.23
CA THR A 70 -10.07 16.81 -12.86
C THR A 70 -9.13 17.82 -13.50
N ASP A 71 -8.16 17.38 -14.30
CA ASP A 71 -7.07 18.22 -14.80
C ASP A 71 -6.36 18.98 -13.67
N ASN A 72 -6.23 18.33 -12.51
CA ASN A 72 -5.73 18.91 -11.24
C ASN A 72 -6.49 20.13 -10.70
N GLN A 73 -7.65 20.49 -11.25
CA GLN A 73 -8.44 21.64 -10.81
C GLN A 73 -9.07 21.45 -9.43
N ILE A 74 -9.22 20.20 -8.99
CA ILE A 74 -9.79 19.86 -7.69
C ILE A 74 -8.70 19.39 -6.74
N THR A 75 -8.76 19.86 -5.50
CA THR A 75 -7.76 19.52 -4.49
C THR A 75 -7.92 18.08 -4.00
N HIS A 76 -6.82 17.49 -3.52
CA HIS A 76 -6.87 16.14 -2.96
C HIS A 76 -7.87 15.98 -1.80
N PRO A 77 -7.97 16.91 -0.82
CA PRO A 77 -8.98 16.82 0.24
C PRO A 77 -10.43 16.83 -0.28
N GLN A 78 -10.73 17.63 -1.31
CA GLN A 78 -12.07 17.64 -1.91
C GLN A 78 -12.40 16.29 -2.57
N LEU A 79 -11.45 15.68 -3.29
CA LEU A 79 -11.64 14.35 -3.87
C LEU A 79 -11.81 13.27 -2.79
N LEU A 80 -11.08 13.36 -1.68
CA LEU A 80 -11.28 12.47 -0.53
C LEU A 80 -12.68 12.63 0.08
N GLN A 81 -13.20 13.86 0.17
CA GLN A 81 -14.55 14.12 0.64
C GLN A 81 -15.61 13.51 -0.30
N GLU A 82 -15.44 13.67 -1.61
CA GLU A 82 -16.33 13.06 -2.60
C GLU A 82 -16.29 11.53 -2.54
N ALA A 83 -15.10 10.93 -2.36
CA ALA A 83 -14.95 9.49 -2.19
C ALA A 83 -15.55 9.00 -0.86
N ALA A 84 -15.40 9.75 0.23
CA ALA A 84 -15.99 9.41 1.52
C ALA A 84 -17.53 9.35 1.47
N ALA A 85 -18.16 10.14 0.61
CA ALA A 85 -19.62 10.15 0.41
C ALA A 85 -20.14 8.95 -0.41
N VAL A 86 -19.27 8.22 -1.10
CA VAL A 86 -19.63 6.99 -1.83
C VAL A 86 -19.54 5.80 -0.87
N PRO A 87 -20.45 4.82 -0.88
CA PRO A 87 -20.33 3.64 -0.02
C PRO A 87 -19.11 2.76 -0.36
N ALA A 88 -18.72 1.92 0.59
CA ALA A 88 -17.69 0.89 0.43
C ALA A 88 -17.92 0.03 -0.82
N GLY A 89 -16.83 -0.28 -1.54
CA GLY A 89 -16.87 -1.03 -2.80
C GLY A 89 -17.27 -0.19 -4.02
N ALA A 90 -17.35 1.14 -3.85
CA ALA A 90 -17.69 2.11 -4.89
C ALA A 90 -18.94 1.71 -5.71
N GLU A 91 -19.93 1.11 -5.05
CA GLU A 91 -21.14 0.54 -5.65
C GLU A 91 -20.93 -0.49 -6.77
N GLY A 92 -19.87 -1.31 -6.64
CA GLY A 92 -19.51 -2.37 -7.59
C GLY A 92 -18.47 -1.96 -8.63
N LEU A 93 -17.86 -0.78 -8.49
CA LEU A 93 -16.78 -0.31 -9.36
C LEU A 93 -15.41 -0.74 -8.81
N LEU A 94 -14.67 -1.52 -9.59
CA LEU A 94 -13.30 -1.92 -9.27
C LEU A 94 -12.28 -1.15 -10.11
N PHE A 95 -11.11 -0.92 -9.55
CA PHE A 95 -9.95 -0.35 -10.24
C PHE A 95 -8.72 -1.21 -10.00
N LEU A 96 -8.09 -1.69 -11.08
CA LEU A 96 -6.78 -2.34 -11.02
C LEU A 96 -5.70 -1.26 -11.20
N PRO A 97 -4.75 -1.09 -10.26
CA PRO A 97 -3.89 0.10 -10.21
C PRO A 97 -2.61 0.02 -11.05
N TYR A 98 -2.50 -0.91 -12.00
CA TYR A 98 -1.24 -1.21 -12.72
C TYR A 98 -0.93 -0.19 -13.84
N LEU A 99 -0.90 1.11 -13.52
CA LEU A 99 -0.70 2.21 -14.47
C LEU A 99 0.65 2.15 -15.19
N THR A 100 1.69 1.69 -14.50
CA THR A 100 3.05 1.57 -14.99
C THR A 100 3.49 0.12 -15.17
N GLY A 101 2.55 -0.83 -15.14
CA GLY A 101 2.83 -2.24 -15.03
C GLY A 101 3.22 -2.68 -13.62
N GLU A 102 3.85 -3.84 -13.53
CA GLU A 102 4.36 -4.41 -12.28
C GLU A 102 5.78 -4.91 -12.48
N ARG A 103 6.71 -4.53 -11.59
CA ARG A 103 8.12 -4.87 -11.80
C ARG A 103 8.46 -6.35 -11.64
N LEU A 104 7.79 -7.06 -10.73
CA LEU A 104 8.17 -8.42 -10.30
C LEU A 104 7.16 -9.49 -10.72
N ALA A 105 6.01 -9.09 -11.26
CA ALA A 105 5.00 -10.01 -11.71
C ALA A 105 5.44 -10.75 -12.99
N LYS A 106 4.81 -11.90 -13.26
CA LYS A 106 5.01 -12.64 -14.52
C LYS A 106 4.68 -11.78 -15.74
N HIS A 107 3.65 -10.95 -15.64
CA HIS A 107 3.22 -10.02 -16.68
C HIS A 107 3.59 -8.60 -16.25
N THR A 108 4.82 -8.20 -16.57
CA THR A 108 5.34 -6.88 -16.18
C THR A 108 4.64 -5.74 -16.94
N ASN A 109 4.05 -6.05 -18.09
CA ASN A 109 3.22 -5.15 -18.91
C ASN A 109 1.76 -5.05 -18.46
N SER A 110 1.45 -5.32 -17.19
CA SER A 110 0.10 -5.13 -16.65
C SER A 110 -0.43 -3.71 -16.90
N ARG A 111 -1.76 -3.56 -16.98
CA ARG A 111 -2.42 -2.27 -17.27
C ARG A 111 -3.51 -1.95 -16.27
N ALA A 112 -3.64 -0.67 -15.96
CA ALA A 112 -4.74 -0.18 -15.14
C ALA A 112 -6.06 -0.30 -15.89
N GLN A 113 -7.14 -0.58 -15.15
CA GLN A 113 -8.48 -0.67 -15.71
C GLN A 113 -9.54 -0.37 -14.64
N PHE A 114 -10.61 0.29 -15.06
CA PHE A 114 -11.87 0.29 -14.34
C PHE A 114 -12.73 -0.86 -14.82
N PHE A 115 -13.42 -1.54 -13.90
CA PHE A 115 -14.35 -2.62 -14.22
C PHE A 115 -15.67 -2.40 -13.48
N GLY A 116 -16.80 -2.53 -14.19
CA GLY A 116 -18.14 -2.36 -13.62
C GLY A 116 -18.69 -0.93 -13.69
N LEU A 117 -18.25 -0.09 -14.62
CA LEU A 117 -18.81 1.25 -14.80
C LEU A 117 -20.32 1.22 -15.10
N GLN A 118 -21.08 2.08 -14.43
CA GLN A 118 -22.52 2.26 -14.60
C GLN A 118 -22.86 3.75 -14.65
N ARG A 119 -24.03 4.10 -15.22
CA ARG A 119 -24.49 5.50 -15.40
C ARG A 119 -24.55 6.30 -14.10
N LYS A 120 -24.70 5.65 -12.95
CA LYS A 120 -24.75 6.29 -11.62
C LYS A 120 -23.38 6.75 -11.11
N HIS A 121 -22.29 6.15 -11.56
CA HIS A 121 -20.96 6.45 -11.06
C HIS A 121 -20.55 7.88 -11.42
N ARG A 122 -19.92 8.55 -10.46
CA ARG A 122 -19.41 9.92 -10.56
C ARG A 122 -17.94 9.94 -10.15
N ARG A 123 -17.31 11.11 -10.24
CA ARG A 123 -15.91 11.31 -9.85
C ARG A 123 -15.55 10.74 -8.47
N GLY A 124 -16.39 10.95 -7.46
CA GLY A 124 -16.20 10.35 -6.14
C GLY A 124 -16.13 8.81 -6.17
N HIS A 125 -16.89 8.15 -7.04
CA HIS A 125 -16.87 6.69 -7.18
C HIS A 125 -15.57 6.23 -7.83
N LEU A 126 -15.15 6.90 -8.91
CA LEU A 126 -13.89 6.62 -9.59
C LEU A 126 -12.71 6.79 -8.63
N PHE A 127 -12.70 7.88 -7.86
CA PHE A 127 -11.65 8.16 -6.90
C PHE A 127 -11.66 7.17 -5.72
N ARG A 128 -12.83 6.80 -5.20
CA ARG A 128 -12.95 5.74 -4.18
C ARG A 128 -12.46 4.40 -4.70
N ALA A 129 -12.85 4.01 -5.90
CA ALA A 129 -12.40 2.78 -6.54
C ALA A 129 -10.87 2.76 -6.71
N VAL A 130 -10.23 3.91 -7.01
CA VAL A 130 -8.75 4.01 -7.04
C VAL A 130 -8.13 3.73 -5.67
N LEU A 131 -8.66 4.32 -4.59
CA LEU A 131 -8.17 4.08 -3.23
C LEU A 131 -8.33 2.62 -2.81
N GLU A 132 -9.51 2.04 -3.05
CA GLU A 132 -9.83 0.63 -2.78
C GLU A 132 -8.98 -0.31 -3.65
N GLY A 133 -8.78 0.00 -4.93
CA GLY A 133 -7.95 -0.76 -5.85
C GLY A 133 -6.48 -0.88 -5.41
N VAL A 134 -5.89 0.22 -4.92
CA VAL A 134 -4.53 0.19 -4.34
C VAL A 134 -4.51 -0.66 -3.06
N ALA A 135 -5.55 -0.61 -2.23
CA ALA A 135 -5.65 -1.43 -1.04
C ALA A 135 -5.78 -2.92 -1.39
N PHE A 136 -6.61 -3.29 -2.38
CA PHE A 136 -6.74 -4.67 -2.84
C PHE A 136 -5.45 -5.22 -3.48
N ALA A 137 -4.75 -4.41 -4.28
CA ALA A 137 -3.44 -4.79 -4.81
C ALA A 137 -2.41 -4.98 -3.68
N SER A 138 -2.46 -4.13 -2.66
CA SER A 138 -1.58 -4.23 -1.48
C SER A 138 -1.95 -5.43 -0.60
N TRP A 139 -3.22 -5.81 -0.52
CA TRP A 139 -3.68 -7.03 0.12
C TRP A 139 -3.17 -8.27 -0.60
N ARG A 140 -3.26 -8.31 -1.94
CA ARG A 140 -2.67 -9.36 -2.79
C ARG A 140 -1.16 -9.50 -2.54
N ASN A 141 -0.46 -8.38 -2.35
CA ASN A 141 0.95 -8.33 -2.00
C ASN A 141 1.23 -8.86 -0.59
N LEU A 142 0.44 -8.48 0.42
CA LEU A 142 0.54 -9.02 1.77
C LEU A 142 0.33 -10.55 1.79
N ARG A 143 -0.58 -11.08 0.97
CA ARG A 143 -0.78 -12.54 0.83
C ARG A 143 0.46 -13.28 0.31
N GLN A 144 1.34 -12.63 -0.46
CA GLN A 144 2.63 -13.23 -0.86
C GLN A 144 3.58 -13.38 0.34
N LEU A 145 3.56 -12.42 1.27
CA LEU A 145 4.33 -12.49 2.51
C LEU A 145 3.73 -13.54 3.47
N GLN A 146 2.41 -13.67 3.51
CA GLN A 146 1.73 -14.75 4.25
C GLN A 146 2.08 -16.14 3.71
N ALA A 147 2.21 -16.30 2.39
CA ALA A 147 2.72 -17.54 1.78
C ALA A 147 4.16 -17.86 2.21
N CYS A 148 4.92 -16.88 2.70
CA CYS A 148 6.24 -17.06 3.32
C CYS A 148 6.17 -17.31 4.85
N GLY A 149 4.98 -17.57 5.39
CA GLY A 149 4.75 -17.82 6.81
C GLY A 149 4.68 -16.55 7.67
N GLN A 150 4.49 -15.37 7.08
CA GLN A 150 4.46 -14.10 7.82
C GLN A 150 3.02 -13.62 8.03
N TYR A 151 2.57 -13.58 9.30
CA TYR A 151 1.20 -13.20 9.67
C TYR A 151 1.21 -12.05 10.69
N PRO A 152 1.45 -10.80 10.24
CA PRO A 152 1.48 -9.67 11.15
C PRO A 152 0.13 -9.45 11.82
N GLN A 153 0.15 -9.00 13.07
CA GLN A 153 -1.07 -8.73 13.85
C GLN A 153 -1.57 -7.28 13.69
N GLN A 154 -0.72 -6.40 13.17
CA GLN A 154 -1.01 -5.00 12.89
C GLN A 154 -0.05 -4.48 11.82
N MET A 155 -0.44 -3.39 11.16
CA MET A 155 0.40 -2.67 10.20
C MET A 155 0.74 -1.28 10.72
N ILE A 156 1.98 -0.84 10.53
CA ILE A 156 2.37 0.55 10.78
C ILE A 156 2.39 1.30 9.44
N ALA A 157 1.48 2.25 9.28
CA ALA A 157 1.36 3.07 8.09
C ALA A 157 2.38 4.22 8.11
N SER A 158 3.00 4.43 6.96
CA SER A 158 3.95 5.51 6.72
C SER A 158 3.81 6.09 5.30
N GLY A 159 4.37 7.29 5.10
CA GLY A 159 4.35 7.98 3.81
C GLY A 159 3.09 8.83 3.59
N GLY A 160 2.91 9.33 2.36
CA GLY A 160 1.80 10.22 2.02
C GLY A 160 0.42 9.60 2.28
N GLY A 161 0.28 8.29 2.06
CA GLY A 161 -0.96 7.55 2.31
C GLY A 161 -1.37 7.50 3.78
N ALA A 162 -0.42 7.61 4.72
CA ALA A 162 -0.70 7.62 6.16
C ALA A 162 -1.37 8.90 6.66
N ARG A 163 -1.48 9.93 5.81
CA ARG A 163 -2.15 11.20 6.13
C ARG A 163 -3.65 11.20 5.82
N SER A 164 -4.16 10.16 5.14
CA SER A 164 -5.57 10.06 4.73
C SER A 164 -6.34 9.09 5.63
N PRO A 165 -7.22 9.57 6.54
CA PRO A 165 -8.02 8.71 7.40
C PRO A 165 -8.86 7.70 6.63
N LEU A 166 -9.59 8.17 5.59
CA LEU A 166 -10.39 7.32 4.72
C LEU A 166 -9.56 6.18 4.11
N TRP A 167 -8.35 6.49 3.64
CA TRP A 167 -7.53 5.48 2.97
C TRP A 167 -6.99 4.44 3.95
N LEU A 168 -6.65 4.86 5.16
CA LEU A 168 -6.26 3.95 6.23
C LEU A 168 -7.42 3.07 6.70
N GLU A 169 -8.65 3.59 6.76
CA GLU A 169 -9.86 2.79 7.04
C GLU A 169 -10.11 1.74 5.94
N ILE A 170 -10.00 2.14 4.67
CA ILE A 170 -10.11 1.23 3.52
C ILE A 170 -9.08 0.10 3.62
N LYS A 171 -7.82 0.44 3.90
CA LYS A 171 -6.73 -0.54 4.03
C LYS A 171 -6.91 -1.46 5.24
N ALA A 172 -7.30 -0.91 6.39
CA ALA A 172 -7.56 -1.71 7.59
C ALA A 172 -8.65 -2.74 7.31
N ALA A 173 -9.76 -2.32 6.68
CA ALA A 173 -10.83 -3.22 6.25
C ALA A 173 -10.36 -4.25 5.22
N ALA A 174 -9.58 -3.85 4.21
CA ALA A 174 -9.11 -4.74 3.15
C ALA A 174 -8.10 -5.79 3.66
N TYR A 175 -7.20 -5.41 4.55
CA TYR A 175 -6.23 -6.33 5.18
C TYR A 175 -6.85 -7.14 6.31
N ASN A 176 -8.00 -6.69 6.83
CA ASN A 176 -8.59 -7.14 8.09
C ASN A 176 -7.56 -7.12 9.24
N LEU A 177 -6.76 -6.06 9.30
CA LEU A 177 -5.72 -5.82 10.31
C LEU A 177 -5.82 -4.40 10.85
N PRO A 178 -5.57 -4.16 12.14
CA PRO A 178 -5.41 -2.82 12.69
C PRO A 178 -4.24 -2.10 12.02
N ILE A 179 -4.39 -0.79 11.80
CA ILE A 179 -3.35 0.08 11.24
C ILE A 179 -3.02 1.21 12.22
N LEU A 180 -1.74 1.33 12.59
CA LEU A 180 -1.20 2.43 13.38
C LEU A 180 -0.52 3.44 12.47
N SER A 181 -0.81 4.73 12.63
CA SER A 181 -0.02 5.80 12.00
C SER A 181 1.02 6.37 12.95
N THR A 182 2.14 6.83 12.41
CA THR A 182 3.13 7.60 13.17
C THR A 182 2.71 9.08 13.23
N ARG A 183 2.96 9.74 14.36
CA ARG A 183 2.70 11.19 14.52
C ARG A 183 3.63 12.01 13.62
N ASN A 184 4.90 11.64 13.56
CA ASN A 184 5.83 12.19 12.58
C ASN A 184 5.79 11.34 11.29
N GLN A 185 5.63 11.99 10.14
CA GLN A 185 5.62 11.31 8.84
C GLN A 185 6.99 11.28 8.17
N GLU A 186 7.96 12.04 8.67
CA GLU A 186 9.35 12.08 8.18
C GLU A 186 10.18 10.92 8.78
N ASN A 187 9.64 9.70 8.69
CA ASN A 187 10.21 8.50 9.30
C ASN A 187 11.65 8.21 8.83
N GLY A 188 12.01 8.59 7.61
CA GLY A 188 13.39 8.47 7.11
C GLY A 188 14.38 9.29 7.92
N VAL A 189 14.06 10.56 8.17
CA VAL A 189 14.90 11.48 8.95
C VAL A 189 14.98 11.01 10.41
N THR A 190 13.83 10.64 11.00
CA THR A 190 13.80 10.07 12.35
C THR A 190 14.69 8.83 12.46
N GLY A 191 14.61 7.91 11.49
CA GLY A 191 15.46 6.73 11.46
C GLY A 191 16.94 7.03 11.35
N CYS A 192 17.33 7.98 10.49
CA CYS A 192 18.72 8.45 10.41
C CYS A 192 19.19 9.05 11.75
N GLY A 193 18.34 9.83 12.42
CA GLY A 193 18.62 10.39 13.74
C GLY A 193 18.81 9.32 14.81
N ILE A 194 17.99 8.27 14.80
CA ILE A 194 18.15 7.11 15.69
C ILE A 194 19.49 6.42 15.44
N ILE A 195 19.82 6.14 14.17
CA ILE A 195 21.08 5.47 13.79
C ILE A 195 22.29 6.29 14.23
N ALA A 196 22.29 7.60 13.95
CA ALA A 196 23.34 8.51 14.37
C ALA A 196 23.44 8.60 15.89
N GLY A 197 22.30 8.65 16.60
CA GLY A 197 22.25 8.70 18.05
C GLY A 197 22.82 7.44 18.72
N VAL A 198 22.57 6.25 18.16
CA VAL A 198 23.22 5.01 18.62
C VAL A 198 24.73 5.05 18.36
N GLY A 199 25.14 5.44 17.15
CA GLY A 199 26.56 5.55 16.80
C GLY A 199 27.33 6.57 17.64
N ALA A 200 26.65 7.62 18.10
CA ALA A 200 27.21 8.66 18.98
C ALA A 200 27.08 8.35 20.49
N GLY A 201 26.49 7.21 20.87
CA GLY A 201 26.28 6.83 22.27
C GLY A 201 25.18 7.60 23.01
N LEU A 202 24.32 8.35 22.28
CA LEU A 202 23.15 9.04 22.84
C LEU A 202 22.01 8.07 23.18
N TYR A 203 21.93 6.94 22.45
CA TYR A 203 21.00 5.86 22.71
C TYR A 203 21.77 4.56 22.95
N ALA A 204 21.36 3.79 23.96
CA ALA A 204 22.00 2.51 24.29
C ALA A 204 21.90 1.48 23.16
N ASP A 205 20.77 1.47 22.45
CA ASP A 205 20.49 0.59 21.32
C ASP A 205 19.39 1.19 20.43
N PHE A 206 19.09 0.53 19.31
CA PHE A 206 18.04 0.96 18.39
C PHE A 206 16.66 0.96 19.03
N ALA A 207 16.36 0.02 19.94
CA ALA A 207 15.06 -0.07 20.61
C ALA A 207 14.82 1.15 21.52
N SER A 208 15.86 1.60 22.24
CA SER A 208 15.87 2.81 23.06
C SER A 208 15.68 4.06 22.21
N GLY A 209 16.41 4.17 21.08
CA GLY A 209 16.23 5.27 20.16
C GLY A 209 14.80 5.34 19.59
N VAL A 210 14.23 4.20 19.20
CA VAL A 210 12.83 4.12 18.76
C VAL A 210 11.87 4.56 19.86
N ARG A 211 11.97 4.01 21.08
CA ARG A 211 11.08 4.37 22.21
C ARG A 211 11.10 5.86 22.54
N GLN A 212 12.25 6.53 22.37
CA GLN A 212 12.41 7.94 22.71
C GLN A 212 11.97 8.89 21.59
N THR A 213 11.92 8.44 20.33
CA THR A 213 11.73 9.33 19.17
C THR A 213 10.48 9.04 18.36
N VAL A 214 10.01 7.79 18.33
CA VAL A 214 8.84 7.38 17.56
C VAL A 214 7.59 7.50 18.41
N GLN A 215 6.65 8.31 17.95
CA GLN A 215 5.33 8.48 18.57
C GLN A 215 4.26 8.01 17.58
N PHE A 216 3.33 7.18 18.06
CA PHE A 216 2.16 6.78 17.30
C PHE A 216 1.02 7.78 17.51
N ASP A 217 0.15 7.93 16.51
CA ASP A 217 -0.97 8.88 16.54
C ASP A 217 -2.31 8.16 16.62
N LYS A 218 -2.75 7.52 15.53
CA LYS A 218 -4.08 6.90 15.44
C LYS A 218 -3.97 5.40 15.23
N LEU A 219 -4.77 4.67 16.01
CA LEU A 219 -5.08 3.26 15.77
C LEU A 219 -6.40 3.18 15.00
N ILE A 220 -6.36 2.61 13.81
CA ILE A 220 -7.53 2.42 12.95
C ILE A 220 -7.82 0.92 12.93
N SER A 221 -8.95 0.56 13.53
CA SER A 221 -9.39 -0.84 13.59
C SER A 221 -10.14 -1.22 12.30
N PRO A 222 -10.01 -2.47 11.82
CA PRO A 222 -10.79 -2.94 10.68
C PRO A 222 -12.28 -2.90 11.03
N ASP A 223 -13.12 -2.37 10.12
CA ASP A 223 -14.57 -2.43 10.28
C ASP A 223 -15.06 -3.87 10.03
N PRO A 224 -15.57 -4.58 11.05
CA PRO A 224 -15.98 -5.97 10.89
C PRO A 224 -17.12 -6.14 9.89
N ARG A 225 -17.95 -5.10 9.65
CA ARG A 225 -19.06 -5.15 8.69
C ARG A 225 -18.57 -5.21 7.24
N LEU A 226 -17.34 -4.77 6.98
CA LEU A 226 -16.74 -4.75 5.64
C LEU A 226 -15.92 -6.00 5.33
N ARG A 227 -15.63 -6.85 6.34
CA ARG A 227 -14.71 -7.99 6.18
C ARG A 227 -15.09 -8.89 5.01
N ASP A 228 -16.28 -9.48 5.07
CA ASP A 228 -16.71 -10.46 4.06
C ASP A 228 -16.93 -9.80 2.71
N TYR A 229 -17.42 -8.55 2.73
CA TYR A 229 -17.66 -7.78 1.53
C TYR A 229 -16.36 -7.43 0.78
N TYR A 230 -15.37 -6.86 1.47
CA TYR A 230 -14.07 -6.56 0.86
C TYR A 230 -13.27 -7.81 0.51
N HIS A 231 -13.44 -8.91 1.25
CA HIS A 231 -12.91 -10.20 0.84
C HIS A 231 -13.46 -10.59 -0.54
N ALA A 232 -14.79 -10.58 -0.73
CA ALA A 232 -15.41 -10.87 -2.02
C ALA A 232 -14.96 -9.90 -3.13
N CYS A 233 -14.84 -8.59 -2.84
CA CYS A 233 -14.28 -7.62 -3.78
C CYS A 233 -12.84 -7.99 -4.18
N SER A 234 -12.01 -8.39 -3.23
CA SER A 234 -10.62 -8.77 -3.48
C SER A 234 -10.48 -10.07 -4.28
N GLU A 235 -11.39 -11.04 -4.10
CA GLU A 235 -11.43 -12.25 -4.91
C GLU A 235 -11.82 -11.96 -6.37
N LEU A 236 -12.79 -11.06 -6.58
CA LEU A 236 -13.15 -10.61 -7.93
C LEU A 236 -12.00 -9.80 -8.55
N PHE A 237 -11.38 -8.90 -7.79
CA PHE A 237 -10.18 -8.17 -8.20
C PHE A 237 -9.07 -9.11 -8.68
N ASP A 238 -8.76 -10.14 -7.91
CA ASP A 238 -7.73 -11.15 -8.24
C ASP A 238 -8.10 -11.93 -9.51
N THR A 239 -9.40 -12.22 -9.70
CA THR A 239 -9.90 -12.90 -10.89
C THR A 239 -9.76 -12.03 -12.14
N LEU A 240 -10.13 -10.75 -12.05
CA LEU A 240 -9.96 -9.78 -13.12
C LEU A 240 -8.50 -9.63 -13.51
N TYR A 241 -7.61 -9.49 -12.52
CA TYR A 241 -6.17 -9.40 -12.76
C TYR A 241 -5.63 -10.59 -13.55
N ARG A 242 -6.00 -11.82 -13.16
CA ARG A 242 -5.57 -13.04 -13.87
C ARG A 242 -6.14 -13.12 -15.29
N GLN A 243 -7.39 -12.73 -15.49
CA GLN A 243 -8.04 -12.80 -16.80
C GLN A 243 -7.49 -11.74 -17.77
N SER A 244 -7.22 -10.53 -17.28
CA SER A 244 -6.61 -9.46 -18.07
C SER A 244 -5.18 -9.78 -18.52
N ALA A 245 -4.46 -10.64 -17.79
CA ALA A 245 -3.09 -11.02 -18.10
C ALA A 245 -2.90 -11.54 -19.53
N ALA A 246 -3.88 -12.30 -20.06
CA ALA A 246 -3.82 -12.84 -21.42
C ALA A 246 -3.98 -11.78 -22.53
N LEU A 247 -4.37 -10.55 -22.17
CA LEU A 247 -4.65 -9.47 -23.12
C LEU A 247 -3.54 -8.42 -23.19
N TYR A 248 -2.62 -8.39 -22.24
CA TYR A 248 -1.60 -7.33 -22.17
C TYR A 248 -0.67 -7.32 -23.38
N ASP A 249 -0.18 -8.49 -23.83
CA ASP A 249 0.69 -8.57 -25.01
C ASP A 249 -0.04 -8.13 -26.29
N ARG A 250 -1.34 -8.43 -26.39
CA ARG A 250 -2.18 -7.98 -27.52
C ARG A 250 -2.41 -6.47 -27.49
N LEU A 251 -2.52 -5.89 -26.29
CA LEU A 251 -2.68 -4.45 -26.11
C LEU A 251 -1.38 -3.69 -26.45
N ASP A 252 -0.23 -4.26 -26.11
CA ASP A 252 1.07 -3.70 -26.51
C ASP A 252 1.23 -3.67 -28.03
N ALA A 253 0.81 -4.73 -28.73
CA ALA A 253 0.83 -4.77 -30.19
C ALA A 253 -0.03 -3.65 -30.83
N LEU A 254 -1.12 -3.23 -30.19
CA LEU A 254 -1.94 -2.10 -30.67
C LEU A 254 -1.29 -0.74 -30.43
N SER A 255 -0.38 -0.63 -29.46
CA SER A 255 0.23 0.64 -29.06
C SER A 255 1.31 1.12 -30.03
N VAL A 256 1.81 0.24 -30.90
CA VAL A 256 2.78 0.57 -31.96
C VAL A 256 2.11 1.29 -33.14
N GLY A 257 0.78 1.16 -33.29
CA GLY A 257 0.03 1.69 -34.43
C GLY A 257 0.25 0.85 -35.71
N PRO A 258 -0.61 0.99 -36.74
CA PRO A 258 -0.25 0.52 -38.07
C PRO A 258 0.84 1.43 -38.65
N ASP A 259 1.89 0.84 -39.21
CA ASP A 259 2.86 1.55 -40.07
C ASP A 259 2.16 2.28 -41.23
#